data_AF-A0AAN4ZDW4-F1
#
_entry.id   AF-A0AAN4ZDW4-F1
#
_cell.length_a   1.000
_cell.length_b   1.000
_cell.length_c   1.000
_cell.angle_alpha   90.00
_cell.angle_beta   90.00
_cell.angle_gamma   90.00
#
_symmetry.space_group_name_H-M   'P 1'
#
loop_
_entity.id
_entity.type
_entity.pdbx_description
1 polymer ?
#
loop_
_entity_poly.entity_id
_entity_poly.type
_entity_poly.pdbx_seq_one_letter_code
_entity_poly.pdbx_strand_id
1 'polypeptide(L)'
;KEFHDFKHRLPLSSISHLSVDGDIYLNQLHWRGKYYPVPYESGIANGFPIGKSLNISGIVEKKAKRFNVNLIRKNGDIAMHFNPCCDDKAVLRNSLLDNQWGNEEREGKMPFEKGVGFDLAIT
;
A
#
# COMPACT_ATOMS: atom_id res chain seq x y z
N LYS A 1 -4.43 8.80 -10.32
CA LYS A 1 -5.81 9.10 -10.77
C LYS A 1 -6.06 8.33 -12.06
N GLU A 2 -7.16 7.61 -12.14
CA GLU A 2 -7.56 6.89 -13.36
C GLU A 2 -7.91 7.90 -14.48
N PHE A 3 -7.38 7.67 -15.68
CA PHE A 3 -7.53 8.61 -16.80
C PHE A 3 -8.28 8.01 -17.99
N HIS A 4 -8.12 6.71 -18.27
CA HIS A 4 -8.70 6.10 -19.45
C HIS A 4 -8.85 4.58 -19.33
N ASP A 5 -9.94 4.07 -19.88
CA ASP A 5 -10.20 2.64 -20.08
C ASP A 5 -10.08 2.29 -21.55
N PHE A 6 -9.04 1.54 -21.92
CA PHE A 6 -8.84 1.08 -23.28
C PHE A 6 -9.30 -0.37 -23.45
N LYS A 7 -10.39 -0.58 -24.20
CA LYS A 7 -10.90 -1.93 -24.50
C LYS A 7 -9.87 -2.72 -25.32
N HIS A 8 -9.58 -3.95 -24.87
CA HIS A 8 -8.70 -4.86 -25.59
C HIS A 8 -9.22 -5.13 -27.01
N ARG A 9 -8.33 -4.99 -28.01
CA ARG A 9 -8.61 -5.31 -29.41
C ARG A 9 -7.93 -6.60 -29.87
N LEU A 10 -6.95 -7.07 -29.10
CA LEU A 10 -6.21 -8.31 -29.26
C LEU A 10 -6.10 -9.00 -27.90
N PRO A 11 -5.83 -10.32 -27.84
CA PRO A 11 -5.66 -11.03 -26.58
C PRO A 11 -4.54 -10.43 -25.73
N LEU A 12 -4.82 -10.14 -24.45
CA LEU A 12 -3.81 -9.61 -23.52
C LEU A 12 -2.60 -10.55 -23.39
N SER A 13 -2.81 -11.86 -23.52
CA SER A 13 -1.77 -12.88 -23.50
C SER A 13 -0.78 -12.82 -24.66
N SER A 14 -1.10 -12.08 -25.73
CA SER A 14 -0.17 -11.89 -26.86
C SER A 14 0.94 -10.88 -26.56
N ILE A 15 0.80 -10.09 -25.48
CA ILE A 15 1.81 -9.10 -25.08
C ILE A 15 3.00 -9.82 -24.45
N SER A 16 4.18 -9.63 -25.03
CA SER A 16 5.43 -10.24 -24.56
C SER A 16 6.52 -9.23 -24.22
N HIS A 17 6.41 -8.00 -24.73
CA HIS A 17 7.43 -6.96 -24.59
C HIS A 17 6.76 -5.60 -24.39
N LEU A 18 7.47 -4.71 -23.69
CA LEU A 18 7.14 -3.29 -23.55
C LEU A 18 8.35 -2.48 -23.99
N SER A 19 8.14 -1.49 -24.85
CA SER A 19 9.15 -0.50 -25.22
C SER A 19 8.68 0.89 -24.83
N VAL A 20 9.63 1.74 -24.42
CA VAL A 20 9.42 3.15 -24.13
C VAL A 20 10.51 3.91 -24.89
N ASP A 21 10.11 4.89 -25.69
CA ASP A 21 11.00 5.64 -26.59
C ASP A 21 10.54 7.11 -26.70
N GLY A 22 11.42 7.97 -27.22
CA GLY A 22 11.25 9.42 -27.33
C GLY A 22 12.10 10.22 -26.35
N ASP A 23 11.90 11.54 -26.34
CA ASP A 23 12.70 12.49 -25.54
C ASP A 23 12.29 12.47 -24.06
N ILE A 24 12.68 11.40 -23.35
CA ILE A 24 12.35 11.19 -21.94
C ILE A 24 13.54 10.68 -21.13
N TYR A 25 13.57 11.03 -19.85
CA TYR A 25 14.45 10.41 -18.85
C TYR A 25 13.62 9.47 -17.98
N LEU A 26 13.86 8.16 -18.09
CA LEU A 26 13.12 7.15 -17.34
C LEU A 26 13.76 6.93 -15.96
N ASN A 27 13.10 7.41 -14.89
CA ASN A 27 13.62 7.30 -13.52
C ASN A 27 13.34 5.92 -12.88
N GLN A 28 12.16 5.36 -13.12
CA GLN A 28 11.76 4.10 -12.52
C GLN A 28 10.74 3.39 -13.42
N LEU A 29 10.91 2.07 -13.57
CA LEU A 29 9.95 1.18 -14.20
C LEU A 29 9.76 -0.06 -13.31
N HIS A 30 8.52 -0.41 -13.00
CA HIS A 30 8.20 -1.60 -12.23
C HIS A 30 6.96 -2.27 -12.80
N TRP A 31 7.06 -3.57 -13.11
CA TRP A 31 5.92 -4.40 -13.50
C TRP A 31 5.82 -5.56 -12.51
N ARG A 32 5.04 -5.38 -11.45
CA ARG A 32 4.66 -6.49 -10.56
C ARG A 32 3.28 -6.22 -9.99
N GLY A 33 2.77 -7.24 -9.33
CA GLY A 33 1.47 -7.22 -8.67
C GLY A 33 0.62 -8.36 -9.19
N LYS A 34 -0.46 -8.57 -8.46
CA LYS A 34 -1.56 -9.47 -8.80
C LYS A 34 -2.82 -8.88 -8.20
N TYR A 35 -3.94 -9.54 -8.40
CA TYR A 35 -5.11 -9.23 -7.60
C TYR A 35 -4.85 -9.62 -6.14
N TYR A 36 -4.88 -8.64 -5.24
CA TYR A 36 -4.77 -8.85 -3.81
C TYR A 36 -6.17 -8.71 -3.19
N PRO A 37 -6.76 -9.79 -2.66
CA PRO A 37 -8.06 -9.68 -1.99
C PRO A 37 -7.90 -8.87 -0.69
N VAL A 38 -8.87 -8.01 -0.39
CA VAL A 38 -8.94 -7.24 0.86
C VAL A 38 -10.13 -7.75 1.68
N PRO A 39 -9.96 -8.16 2.95
CA PRO A 39 -8.72 -8.10 3.75
C PRO A 39 -7.61 -9.02 3.22
N TYR A 40 -6.38 -8.51 3.20
CA TYR A 40 -5.18 -9.22 2.77
C TYR A 40 -4.35 -9.64 3.97
N GLU A 41 -3.95 -10.90 4.01
CA GLU A 41 -3.05 -11.43 5.03
C GLU A 41 -2.02 -12.37 4.38
N SER A 42 -0.75 -12.20 4.75
CA SER A 42 0.32 -13.07 4.31
C SER A 42 1.54 -12.96 5.23
N GLY A 43 2.29 -14.05 5.33
CA GLY A 43 3.59 -14.04 5.98
C GLY A 43 4.65 -13.37 5.11
N ILE A 44 5.56 -12.62 5.73
CA ILE A 44 6.73 -12.08 5.04
C ILE A 44 7.82 -13.14 5.08
N ALA A 45 8.24 -13.64 3.92
CA ALA A 45 9.30 -14.64 3.82
C ALA A 45 10.59 -14.09 4.45
N ASN A 46 11.18 -14.84 5.39
CA ASN A 46 12.33 -14.44 6.22
C ASN A 46 12.09 -13.25 7.17
N GLY A 47 10.82 -12.86 7.38
CA GLY A 47 10.47 -11.73 8.23
C GLY A 47 10.81 -10.36 7.62
N PHE A 48 10.78 -9.31 8.45
CA PHE A 48 11.04 -7.93 8.04
C PHE A 48 12.19 -7.34 8.88
N PRO A 49 13.45 -7.64 8.56
CA PRO A 49 14.61 -7.20 9.33
C PRO A 49 14.97 -5.73 9.04
N ILE A 50 15.77 -5.14 9.93
CA ILE A 50 16.28 -3.76 9.82
C ILE A 50 16.94 -3.54 8.45
N GLY A 51 16.67 -2.38 7.83
CA GLY A 51 17.23 -1.99 6.55
C GLY A 51 16.53 -2.59 5.33
N LYS A 52 15.37 -3.24 5.51
CA LYS A 52 14.48 -3.66 4.42
C LYS A 52 13.32 -2.69 4.27
N SER A 53 12.77 -2.60 3.06
CA SER A 53 11.55 -1.84 2.77
C SER A 53 10.42 -2.76 2.34
N LEU A 54 9.23 -2.55 2.90
CA LEU A 54 7.98 -3.12 2.41
C LEU A 54 7.26 -2.03 1.60
N ASN A 55 7.14 -2.24 0.29
CA ASN A 55 6.45 -1.33 -0.61
C ASN A 55 5.03 -1.83 -0.90
N ILE A 56 4.05 -0.97 -0.69
CA ILE A 56 2.62 -1.25 -0.87
C ILE A 56 2.05 -0.19 -1.80
N SER A 57 1.57 -0.62 -2.96
CA SER A 57 0.83 0.23 -3.89
C SER A 57 -0.65 -0.10 -3.80
N GLY A 58 -1.50 0.92 -3.77
CA GLY A 58 -2.95 0.73 -3.65
C GLY A 58 -3.73 1.95 -4.07
N ILE A 59 -5.06 1.85 -4.04
CA ILE A 59 -5.97 2.97 -4.27
C ILE A 59 -6.89 3.04 -3.06
N VAL A 60 -7.00 4.23 -2.44
CA VAL A 60 -8.00 4.43 -1.38
C VAL A 60 -9.37 4.44 -2.03
N GLU A 61 -10.31 3.64 -1.55
CA GLU A 61 -11.65 3.62 -2.12
C GLU A 61 -12.34 4.99 -2.02
N LYS A 62 -13.13 5.36 -3.03
CA LYS A 62 -13.84 6.65 -3.09
C LYS A 62 -14.73 6.91 -1.86
N LYS A 63 -15.26 5.84 -1.25
CA LYS A 63 -16.12 5.89 -0.07
C LYS A 63 -15.43 5.39 1.21
N ALA A 64 -14.11 5.16 1.18
CA ALA A 64 -13.37 4.72 2.35
C ALA A 64 -13.51 5.72 3.50
N LYS A 65 -13.74 5.21 4.71
CA LYS A 65 -13.59 6.00 5.94
C LYS A 65 -12.16 5.91 6.47
N ARG A 66 -11.56 4.73 6.34
CA ARG A 66 -10.20 4.40 6.75
C ARG A 66 -9.72 3.13 6.03
N PHE A 67 -8.42 2.89 6.08
CA PHE A 67 -7.83 1.58 5.82
C PHE A 67 -6.68 1.36 6.82
N ASN A 68 -6.19 0.14 6.96
CA ASN A 68 -5.03 -0.11 7.82
C ASN A 68 -4.06 -1.12 7.22
N VAL A 69 -2.81 -1.00 7.66
CA VAL A 69 -1.72 -1.95 7.42
C VAL A 69 -1.16 -2.34 8.77
N ASN A 70 -1.09 -3.64 9.04
CA ASN A 70 -0.53 -4.16 10.28
C ASN A 70 0.76 -4.93 9.98
N LEU A 71 1.82 -4.65 10.76
CA LEU A 71 2.97 -5.54 10.86
C LEU A 71 2.82 -6.39 12.12
N ILE A 72 2.57 -7.68 11.91
CA ILE A 72 2.22 -8.62 12.98
C ILE A 72 3.42 -9.51 13.29
N ARG A 73 3.72 -9.68 14.57
CA ARG A 73 4.77 -10.57 15.07
C ARG A 73 4.25 -12.01 15.15
N LYS A 74 5.17 -12.97 15.29
CA LYS A 74 4.80 -14.39 15.40
C LYS A 74 3.89 -14.72 16.59
N ASN A 75 3.95 -13.92 17.66
CA ASN A 75 3.11 -14.08 18.86
C ASN A 75 1.74 -13.39 18.74
N GLY A 76 1.41 -12.79 17.60
CA GLY A 76 0.14 -12.09 17.37
C GLY A 76 0.15 -10.60 17.70
N ASP A 77 1.20 -10.09 18.36
CA ASP A 77 1.35 -8.65 18.62
C ASP A 77 1.40 -7.86 17.30
N ILE A 78 0.78 -6.69 17.31
CA ILE A 78 0.91 -5.72 16.22
C ILE A 78 2.07 -4.79 16.56
N ALA A 79 3.22 -5.04 15.94
CA ALA A 79 4.39 -4.18 16.08
C ALA A 79 4.10 -2.76 15.57
N MET A 80 3.35 -2.67 14.46
CA MET A 80 2.91 -1.40 13.89
C MET A 80 1.51 -1.53 13.31
N HIS A 81 0.59 -0.72 13.82
CA HIS A 81 -0.73 -0.48 13.26
C HIS A 81 -0.69 0.87 12.56
N PHE A 82 -0.74 0.88 11.23
CA PHE A 82 -0.79 2.10 10.43
C PHE A 82 -2.21 2.28 9.91
N ASN A 83 -2.93 3.31 10.36
CA ASN A 83 -4.35 3.50 10.08
C ASN A 83 -4.69 4.92 9.60
N PRO A 84 -4.57 5.20 8.30
CA PRO A 84 -5.09 6.43 7.71
C PRO A 84 -6.61 6.52 7.86
N CYS A 85 -7.07 7.50 8.65
CA CYS A 85 -8.47 7.83 8.85
C CYS A 85 -8.83 9.03 7.98
N CYS A 86 -9.51 8.78 6.86
CA CYS A 86 -9.85 9.79 5.87
C CYS A 86 -10.82 10.84 6.38
N ASP A 87 -11.73 10.44 7.27
CA ASP A 87 -12.74 11.35 7.82
C ASP A 87 -12.12 12.29 8.86
N ASP A 88 -11.19 11.79 9.68
CA ASP A 88 -10.45 12.58 10.69
C ASP A 88 -9.26 13.34 10.08
N LYS A 89 -8.96 13.11 8.79
CA LYS A 89 -7.80 13.68 8.07
C LYS A 89 -6.47 13.46 8.82
N ALA A 90 -6.31 12.29 9.41
CA ALA A 90 -5.14 11.94 10.21
C ALA A 90 -4.67 10.51 9.90
N VAL A 91 -3.39 10.26 10.16
CA VAL A 91 -2.81 8.91 10.13
C VAL A 91 -2.56 8.48 11.56
N LEU A 92 -3.38 7.56 12.05
CA LEU A 92 -3.25 7.02 13.39
C LEU A 92 -2.20 5.91 13.36
N ARG A 93 -1.22 5.98 14.26
CA ARG A 93 -0.21 4.92 14.44
C ARG A 93 -0.21 4.45 15.88
N ASN A 94 -0.07 3.15 16.07
CA ASN A 94 0.00 2.54 17.38
C ASN A 94 0.66 1.15 17.31
N SER A 95 0.85 0.51 18.46
CA SER A 95 1.19 -0.91 18.60
C SER A 95 0.16 -1.59 19.51
N LEU A 96 -0.09 -2.88 19.27
CA LEU A 96 -0.89 -3.74 20.14
C LEU A 96 0.05 -4.78 20.73
N LEU A 97 0.35 -4.67 22.02
CA LEU A 97 1.25 -5.55 22.75
C LEU A 97 0.47 -6.18 23.90
N ASP A 98 0.53 -7.51 24.04
CA ASP A 98 -0.19 -8.23 25.11
C ASP A 98 -1.70 -7.90 25.15
N ASN A 99 -2.31 -7.76 23.96
CA ASN A 99 -3.70 -7.34 23.76
C ASN A 99 -4.06 -5.94 24.30
N GLN A 100 -3.08 -5.07 24.53
CA GLN A 100 -3.28 -3.69 24.96
C GLN A 100 -2.73 -2.72 23.91
N TRP A 101 -3.57 -1.74 23.55
CA TRP A 101 -3.14 -0.64 22.69
C TRP A 101 -2.22 0.29 23.46
N GLY A 102 -1.14 0.70 22.82
CA GLY A 102 -0.26 1.73 23.34
C GLY A 102 -0.83 3.14 23.19
N ASN A 103 0.04 4.13 23.38
CA ASN A 103 -0.27 5.52 23.11
C ASN A 103 -0.35 5.76 21.61
N GLU A 104 -1.43 6.40 21.17
CA GLU A 104 -1.65 6.66 19.76
C GLU A 104 -0.91 7.92 19.30
N GLU A 105 -0.22 7.80 18.16
CA GLU A 105 0.48 8.90 17.49
C GLU A 105 -0.35 9.43 16.31
N ARG A 106 -0.60 10.74 16.25
CA ARG A 106 -1.49 11.37 15.25
C ARG A 106 -0.85 12.48 14.42
N GLU A 107 0.38 12.86 14.73
CA GLU A 107 1.10 13.97 14.13
C GLU A 107 1.40 13.71 12.64
N GLY A 108 1.31 14.77 11.85
CA GLY A 108 1.61 14.75 10.42
C GLY A 108 0.44 15.20 9.56
N LYS A 109 0.67 15.26 8.25
CA LYS A 109 -0.38 15.57 7.27
C LYS A 109 -0.98 14.26 6.76
N MET A 110 -2.24 14.31 6.33
CA MET A 110 -2.85 13.21 5.58
C MET A 110 -2.30 13.21 4.14
N PRO A 111 -1.54 12.18 3.72
CA PRO A 111 -1.00 12.11 2.37
C PRO A 111 -1.93 11.34 1.40
N PHE A 112 -2.98 10.69 1.90
CA PHE A 112 -3.87 9.84 1.12
C PHE A 112 -5.14 10.58 0.71
N GLU A 113 -5.55 10.37 -0.54
CA GLU A 113 -6.78 10.94 -1.11
C GLU A 113 -7.70 9.83 -1.62
N LYS A 114 -9.01 9.96 -1.36
CA LYS A 114 -10.03 8.99 -1.79
C LYS A 114 -10.08 8.94 -3.33
N GLY A 115 -10.01 7.73 -3.89
CA GLY A 115 -10.00 7.48 -5.33
C GLY A 115 -8.64 7.72 -6.01
N VAL A 116 -7.59 8.03 -5.23
CA VAL A 116 -6.24 8.27 -5.75
C VAL A 116 -5.33 7.11 -5.35
N GLY A 117 -4.47 6.71 -6.29
CA GLY A 117 -3.45 5.70 -6.06
C GLY A 117 -2.33 6.25 -5.18
N PHE A 118 -1.76 5.40 -4.33
CA PHE A 118 -0.64 5.72 -3.46
C PHE A 118 0.44 4.64 -3.55
N ASP A 119 1.66 5.05 -3.26
CA ASP A 119 2.78 4.17 -2.94
C ASP A 119 3.20 4.43 -1.49
N LEU A 120 3.20 3.39 -0.67
CA LEU A 120 3.60 3.40 0.73
C LEU A 120 4.86 2.56 0.89
N ALA A 121 5.91 3.15 1.45
CA ALA A 121 7.11 2.42 1.86
C ALA A 121 7.17 2.41 3.40
N ILE A 122 7.36 1.22 3.96
CA ILE A 122 7.67 1.02 5.38
C ILE A 122 9.11 0.52 5.44
N THR A 123 9.98 1.19 6.21
CA THR A 123 11.44 0.98 6.23
C THR A 123 11.99 0.76 7.63
#